data_AF-A0A9D8VR12-F1
#
_entry.id   AF-A0A9D8VR12-F1
#
_cell.length_a   1.000
_cell.length_b   1.000
_cell.length_c   1.000
_cell.angle_alpha   90.00
_cell.angle_beta   90.00
_cell.angle_gamma   90.00
#
_symmetry.space_group_name_H-M   'P 1'
#
loop_
_entity.id
_entity.type
_entity.pdbx_description
1 polymer ?
#
loop_
_entity_poly.entity_id
_entity_poly.type
_entity_poly.pdbx_seq_one_letter_code
_entity_poly.pdbx_strand_id
1 'polypeptide(L)'
;MPKGRKARQPVGIKDIFMATEFTPFMSLFGGFLIGVAAIALMALHGRIAGMTGILAGVLPPVGSDWQWRAAFLAGAVIAPALYLVFGGTVPFAVPVPVWAMVVGGLIVGIGVHVGSGCTSGHGVCGMARLSPRSIVATITFMITTGITVYVMRHVLSVGAA
;
A
#
# COMPACT_ATOMS: atom_id res chain seq x y z
N MET A 1 18.22 9.53 -39.27
CA MET A 1 18.33 8.41 -38.31
C MET A 1 17.03 8.33 -37.50
N PRO A 2 16.03 7.54 -37.95
CA PRO A 2 14.71 7.49 -37.33
C PRO A 2 14.74 6.68 -36.02
N LYS A 3 14.26 7.28 -34.93
CA LYS A 3 14.05 6.61 -33.63
C LYS A 3 13.09 5.43 -33.82
N GLY A 4 13.56 4.24 -33.52
CA GLY A 4 12.78 3.00 -33.52
C GLY A 4 11.51 3.15 -32.67
N ARG A 5 10.38 3.20 -33.38
CA ARG A 5 9.03 3.09 -32.82
C ARG A 5 8.99 1.70 -32.18
N LYS A 6 9.08 1.62 -30.84
CA LYS A 6 8.89 0.35 -30.11
C LYS A 6 7.55 -0.20 -30.55
N ALA A 7 7.58 -1.31 -31.28
CA ALA A 7 6.38 -2.00 -31.72
C ALA A 7 5.54 -2.29 -30.46
N ARG A 8 4.34 -1.71 -30.42
CA ARG A 8 3.31 -2.03 -29.44
C ARG A 8 3.07 -3.53 -29.59
N GLN A 9 3.55 -4.34 -28.63
CA GLN A 9 3.21 -5.75 -28.61
C GLN A 9 1.68 -5.84 -28.61
N PRO A 10 1.06 -6.60 -29.53
CA PRO A 10 -0.38 -6.78 -29.51
C PRO A 10 -0.72 -7.44 -28.19
N VAL A 11 -1.47 -6.74 -27.34
CA VAL A 11 -1.99 -7.27 -26.09
C VAL A 11 -2.80 -8.50 -26.45
N GLY A 12 -2.27 -9.68 -26.12
CA GLY A 12 -2.91 -10.93 -26.47
C GLY A 12 -4.22 -11.05 -25.70
N ILE A 13 -5.21 -11.72 -26.28
CA ILE A 13 -6.46 -12.06 -25.58
C ILE A 13 -6.22 -12.78 -24.23
N LYS A 14 -5.05 -13.40 -24.04
CA LYS A 14 -4.59 -14.00 -22.78
C LYS A 14 -4.19 -12.97 -21.72
N ASP A 15 -3.73 -11.78 -22.11
CA ASP A 15 -3.36 -10.70 -21.20
C ASP A 15 -4.60 -9.91 -20.71
N ILE A 16 -5.69 -9.95 -21.48
CA ILE A 16 -6.99 -9.37 -21.09
C ILE A 16 -7.61 -10.19 -19.95
N PHE A 17 -7.39 -11.51 -19.94
CA PHE A 17 -7.63 -12.37 -18.80
C PHE A 17 -6.36 -12.48 -17.95
N MET A 18 -5.94 -11.37 -17.34
CA MET A 18 -4.95 -11.40 -16.27
C MET A 18 -5.59 -12.09 -15.06
N ALA A 19 -5.66 -13.43 -15.13
CA ALA A 19 -6.04 -14.27 -14.03
C ALA A 19 -4.99 -14.04 -12.94
N THR A 20 -5.38 -13.37 -11.86
CA THR A 20 -4.57 -13.36 -10.65
C THR A 20 -4.35 -14.82 -10.27
N GLU A 21 -3.12 -15.31 -10.36
CA GLU A 21 -2.86 -16.71 -10.01
C GLU A 21 -3.31 -16.96 -8.58
N PHE A 22 -4.15 -17.98 -8.40
CA PHE A 22 -4.66 -18.32 -7.09
C PHE A 22 -3.54 -18.96 -6.27
N THR A 23 -2.84 -18.15 -5.46
CA THR A 23 -1.71 -18.57 -4.62
C THR A 23 -2.09 -18.57 -3.13
N PRO A 24 -3.01 -19.44 -2.67
CA PRO A 24 -3.61 -19.34 -1.34
C PRO A 24 -2.59 -19.47 -0.21
N PHE A 25 -1.61 -20.38 -0.35
CA PHE A 25 -0.58 -20.60 0.66
C PHE A 25 0.36 -19.39 0.81
N MET A 26 0.76 -18.76 -0.30
CA MET A 26 1.61 -17.56 -0.25
C MET A 26 0.87 -16.37 0.35
N SER A 27 -0.41 -16.18 -0.01
CA SER A 27 -1.25 -15.12 0.55
C SER A 27 -1.50 -15.32 2.04
N LEU A 28 -1.75 -16.57 2.48
CA LEU A 28 -1.91 -16.91 3.90
C LEU A 28 -0.62 -16.64 4.67
N PHE A 29 0.53 -17.06 4.14
CA PHE A 29 1.83 -16.85 4.76
C PHE A 29 2.17 -15.35 4.90
N GLY A 30 1.92 -14.56 3.84
CA GLY A 30 2.08 -13.11 3.89
C GLY A 30 1.18 -12.45 4.94
N GLY A 31 -0.10 -12.85 5.01
CA GLY A 31 -1.03 -12.37 6.03
C GLY A 31 -0.61 -12.75 7.45
N PHE A 32 -0.13 -13.98 7.64
CA PHE A 32 0.40 -14.45 8.92
C PHE A 32 1.61 -13.62 9.37
N LEU A 33 2.57 -13.35 8.48
CA LEU A 33 3.73 -12.52 8.79
C LEU A 33 3.35 -11.09 9.18
N ILE A 34 2.38 -10.48 8.48
CA ILE A 34 1.87 -9.14 8.84
C ILE A 34 1.20 -9.18 10.23
N GLY A 35 0.41 -10.21 10.52
CA GLY A 35 -0.24 -10.40 11.81
C GLY A 35 0.77 -10.55 12.95
N VAL A 36 1.77 -11.42 12.78
CA VAL A 36 2.87 -11.62 13.74
C VAL A 36 3.64 -10.31 13.96
N ALA A 37 3.96 -9.57 12.90
CA ALA A 37 4.64 -8.28 13.02
C ALA A 37 3.80 -7.25 13.80
N ALA A 38 2.49 -7.17 13.56
CA ALA A 38 1.60 -6.28 14.28
C ALA A 38 1.48 -6.64 15.77
N ILE A 39 1.39 -7.93 16.10
CA ILE A 39 1.37 -8.42 17.48
C ILE A 39 2.71 -8.16 18.15
N ALA A 40 3.83 -8.41 17.48
CA ALA A 40 5.16 -8.16 18.01
C ALA A 40 5.37 -6.67 18.35
N LEU A 41 4.92 -5.77 17.47
CA LEU A 41 4.97 -4.33 17.75
C LEU A 41 4.14 -3.96 18.99
N MET A 42 2.95 -4.56 19.13
CA MET A 42 2.07 -4.35 20.29
C MET A 42 2.65 -4.93 21.58
N ALA A 43 3.24 -6.12 21.53
CA ALA A 43 3.80 -6.81 22.68
C ALA A 43 5.12 -6.18 23.17
N LEU A 44 5.99 -5.76 22.25
CA LEU A 44 7.31 -5.23 22.60
C LEU A 44 7.31 -3.73 22.91
N HIS A 45 6.48 -2.95 22.20
CA HIS A 45 6.47 -1.49 22.34
C HIS A 45 5.15 -0.93 22.89
N GLY A 46 4.12 -1.76 23.06
CA GLY A 46 2.79 -1.28 23.48
C GLY A 46 2.10 -0.40 22.44
N ARG A 47 2.54 -0.46 21.17
CA ARG A 47 2.06 0.42 20.10
C ARG A 47 1.26 -0.34 19.05
N ILE A 48 0.33 0.35 18.41
CA ILE A 48 -0.50 -0.17 17.32
C ILE A 48 0.18 0.14 15.99
N ALA A 49 0.28 -0.85 15.10
CA ALA A 49 0.87 -0.66 13.77
C ALA A 49 -0.04 0.23 12.90
N GLY A 50 0.50 1.36 12.43
CA GLY A 50 -0.18 2.27 11.52
C GLY A 50 0.80 3.20 10.81
N MET A 51 0.95 3.04 9.50
CA MET A 51 1.97 3.73 8.69
C MET A 51 1.93 5.26 8.83
N THR A 52 0.74 5.88 8.78
CA THR A 52 0.59 7.33 8.92
C THR A 52 1.12 7.84 10.25
N GLY A 53 0.81 7.16 11.35
CA GLY A 53 1.28 7.56 12.68
C GLY A 53 2.79 7.34 12.84
N ILE A 54 3.32 6.24 12.30
CA ILE A 54 4.75 5.94 12.32
C ILE A 54 5.52 7.01 11.54
N LEU A 55 5.06 7.35 10.32
CA LEU A 55 5.65 8.39 9.48
C LEU A 55 5.55 9.79 10.12
N ALA A 56 4.40 10.13 10.69
CA ALA A 56 4.24 11.43 11.36
C ALA A 56 5.15 11.56 12.59
N GLY A 57 5.40 10.47 13.32
CA GLY A 57 6.23 10.48 14.52
C GLY A 57 7.74 10.63 14.27
N VAL A 58 8.19 10.54 13.01
CA VAL A 58 9.59 10.86 12.62
C VAL A 58 9.72 12.25 12.00
N LEU A 59 8.61 12.97 11.80
CA LEU A 59 8.62 14.35 11.30
C LEU A 59 8.71 15.35 12.48
N PRO A 60 9.36 16.50 12.29
CA PRO A 60 9.41 17.54 13.31
C PRO A 60 8.01 18.09 13.67
N PRO A 61 7.74 18.39 14.95
CA PRO A 61 8.58 18.14 16.12
C PRO A 61 8.62 16.64 16.47
N VAL A 62 9.83 16.09 16.56
CA VAL A 62 10.03 14.65 16.79
C VAL A 62 9.73 14.27 18.24
N GLY A 63 8.94 13.21 18.43
CA GLY A 63 8.65 12.65 19.75
C GLY A 63 9.84 11.88 20.32
N SER A 64 9.82 11.59 21.62
CA SER A 64 10.87 10.78 22.28
C SER A 64 10.94 9.34 21.79
N ASP A 65 9.92 8.87 21.08
CA ASP A 65 9.77 7.51 20.57
C ASP A 65 10.11 7.40 19.06
N TRP A 66 10.80 8.38 18.48
CA TRP A 66 11.11 8.41 17.05
C TRP A 66 12.03 7.26 16.59
N GLN A 67 12.89 6.71 17.48
CA GLN A 67 13.88 5.70 17.10
C GLN A 67 13.23 4.39 16.62
N TRP A 68 12.22 3.88 17.33
CA TRP A 68 11.53 2.64 16.92
C TRP A 68 10.73 2.86 15.64
N ARG A 69 10.16 4.06 15.45
CA ARG A 69 9.42 4.45 14.24
C ARG A 69 10.35 4.51 13.04
N ALA A 70 11.53 5.11 13.20
CA ALA A 70 12.56 5.16 12.18
C ALA A 70 13.08 3.75 11.84
N ALA A 71 13.31 2.90 12.84
CA ALA A 71 13.69 1.51 12.63
C ALA A 71 12.62 0.72 11.86
N PHE A 72 11.33 0.92 12.17
CA PHE A 72 10.22 0.32 11.43
C PHE A 72 10.19 0.76 9.96
N LEU A 73 10.33 2.07 9.70
CA LEU A 73 10.37 2.62 8.34
C LEU A 73 11.60 2.14 7.57
N ALA A 74 12.76 2.10 8.21
CA ALA A 74 13.97 1.53 7.63
C ALA A 74 13.76 0.07 7.25
N GLY A 75 13.18 -0.75 8.14
CA GLY A 75 12.83 -2.13 7.84
C GLY A 75 11.88 -2.27 6.64
N ALA A 76 10.86 -1.41 6.54
CA ALA A 76 9.92 -1.40 5.43
C ALA A 76 10.56 -1.09 4.06
N VAL A 77 11.64 -0.29 4.05
CA VAL A 77 12.41 0.03 2.83
C VAL A 77 13.50 -1.03 2.56
N ILE A 78 14.19 -1.50 3.60
CA ILE A 78 15.29 -2.46 3.50
C ILE A 78 14.77 -3.84 3.06
N ALA A 79 13.63 -4.30 3.56
CA ALA A 79 13.08 -5.61 3.23
C ALA A 79 12.90 -5.84 1.70
N PRO A 80 12.20 -4.96 0.94
CA PRO A 80 12.11 -5.12 -0.51
C PRO A 80 13.48 -4.89 -1.20
N ALA A 81 14.34 -4.03 -0.68
CA ALA A 81 15.68 -3.84 -1.24
C ALA A 81 16.54 -5.10 -1.13
N LEU A 82 16.52 -5.79 0.01
CA LEU A 82 17.20 -7.07 0.20
C LEU A 82 16.62 -8.14 -0.74
N TYR A 83 15.30 -8.21 -0.88
CA TYR A 83 14.67 -9.14 -1.83
C TYR A 83 15.20 -8.97 -3.25
N LEU A 84 15.37 -7.73 -3.71
CA LEU A 84 15.96 -7.43 -5.02
C LEU A 84 17.43 -7.84 -5.11
N VAL A 85 18.23 -7.59 -4.06
CA VAL A 85 19.66 -7.95 -4.02
C VAL A 85 19.87 -9.47 -4.07
N PHE A 86 18.96 -10.24 -3.46
CA PHE A 86 18.99 -11.71 -3.51
C PHE A 86 18.41 -12.31 -4.81
N GLY A 87 18.21 -11.49 -5.85
CA GLY A 87 17.77 -11.94 -7.17
C GLY A 87 16.25 -12.04 -7.33
N GLY A 88 15.48 -11.58 -6.34
CA GLY A 88 14.04 -11.42 -6.49
C GLY A 88 13.70 -10.33 -7.49
N THR A 89 12.64 -10.53 -8.27
CA THR A 89 12.16 -9.52 -9.21
C THR A 89 10.76 -9.07 -8.81
N VAL A 90 10.57 -7.76 -8.63
CA VAL A 90 9.25 -7.17 -8.44
C VAL A 90 8.79 -6.64 -9.78
N PRO A 91 7.81 -7.26 -10.46
CA PRO A 91 7.26 -6.72 -11.70
C PRO A 91 6.55 -5.40 -11.38
N PHE A 92 7.25 -4.28 -11.56
CA PHE A 92 6.78 -2.94 -11.23
C PHE A 92 6.44 -2.17 -12.51
N ALA A 93 5.15 -2.11 -12.84
CA ALA A 93 4.64 -1.26 -13.91
C ALA A 93 3.59 -0.33 -13.32
N VAL A 94 3.89 0.97 -13.33
CA VAL A 94 2.93 2.02 -12.92
C VAL A 94 2.42 2.70 -14.19
N PRO A 95 1.20 2.39 -14.65
CA PRO A 95 0.64 2.94 -15.89
C PRO A 95 0.09 4.36 -15.70
N VAL A 96 0.73 5.18 -14.85
CA VAL A 96 0.34 6.57 -14.61
C VAL A 96 1.57 7.48 -14.50
N PRO A 97 1.49 8.74 -14.95
CA PRO A 97 2.62 9.66 -14.89
C PRO A 97 2.96 10.07 -13.46
N VAL A 98 4.22 10.45 -13.23
CA VAL A 98 4.75 10.79 -11.89
C VAL A 98 3.93 11.87 -11.18
N TRP A 99 3.48 12.89 -11.91
CA TRP A 99 2.66 13.96 -11.33
C TRP A 99 1.36 13.43 -10.72
N ALA A 100 0.73 12.42 -11.34
CA ALA A 100 -0.49 11.80 -10.82
C ALA A 100 -0.22 11.02 -9.53
N MET A 101 0.96 10.40 -9.40
CA MET A 101 1.38 9.76 -8.16
C MET A 101 1.60 10.77 -7.03
N VAL A 102 2.24 11.91 -7.33
CA VAL A 102 2.48 12.97 -6.34
C VAL A 102 1.15 13.56 -5.86
N VAL A 103 0.27 13.92 -6.80
CA VAL A 103 -1.06 14.47 -6.48
C VAL A 103 -1.90 13.44 -5.71
N GLY A 104 -1.92 12.19 -6.17
CA GLY A 104 -2.64 11.10 -5.49
C GLY A 104 -2.11 10.87 -4.07
N GLY A 105 -0.79 10.85 -3.88
CA GLY A 105 -0.17 10.72 -2.57
C GLY A 105 -0.52 11.86 -1.62
N LEU A 106 -0.57 13.10 -2.12
CA LEU A 106 -0.96 14.27 -1.33
C LEU A 106 -2.44 14.22 -0.91
N ILE A 107 -3.33 13.87 -1.84
CA ILE A 107 -4.77 13.69 -1.55
C ILE A 107 -4.98 12.58 -0.52
N VAL A 108 -4.30 11.43 -0.70
CA VAL A 108 -4.35 10.32 0.27
C VAL A 108 -3.82 10.77 1.62
N GLY A 109 -2.71 11.51 1.65
CA GLY A 109 -2.11 12.08 2.87
C GLY A 109 -3.08 12.95 3.66
N ILE A 110 -3.77 13.87 2.99
CA ILE A 110 -4.82 14.71 3.59
C ILE A 110 -5.97 13.82 4.09
N GLY A 111 -6.42 12.86 3.28
CA GLY A 111 -7.51 11.96 3.62
C GLY A 111 -7.24 11.11 4.87
N VAL A 112 -6.05 10.52 4.99
CA VAL A 112 -5.68 9.73 6.18
C VAL A 112 -5.49 10.59 7.42
N HIS A 113 -5.10 11.86 7.26
CA HIS A 113 -5.01 12.80 8.38
C HIS A 113 -6.41 13.14 8.92
N VAL A 114 -7.34 13.54 8.05
CA VAL A 114 -8.73 13.85 8.43
C VAL A 114 -9.45 12.60 8.95
N GLY A 115 -9.15 11.42 8.38
CA GLY A 115 -9.66 10.13 8.85
C GLY A 115 -9.08 9.65 10.19
N SER A 116 -8.09 10.38 10.75
CA SER A 116 -7.34 10.03 11.95
C SER A 116 -6.67 8.65 11.89
N GLY A 117 -6.28 8.22 10.68
CA GLY A 117 -5.69 6.90 10.46
C GLY A 117 -5.67 6.49 8.99
N CYS A 118 -4.88 5.46 8.70
CA CYS A 118 -4.82 4.82 7.39
C CYS A 118 -5.47 3.43 7.42
N THR A 119 -5.58 2.83 6.24
CA THR A 119 -6.09 1.46 6.06
C THR A 119 -5.23 0.41 6.77
N SER A 120 -3.92 0.59 6.91
CA SER A 120 -3.09 -0.34 7.71
C SER A 120 -3.46 -0.33 9.20
N GLY A 121 -3.70 0.85 9.78
CA GLY A 121 -4.08 0.98 11.19
C GLY A 121 -5.52 0.56 11.48
N HIS A 122 -6.48 1.10 10.72
CA HIS A 122 -7.90 0.75 10.90
C HIS A 122 -8.20 -0.67 10.41
N GLY A 123 -7.63 -1.08 9.28
CA GLY A 123 -7.90 -2.38 8.67
C GLY A 123 -7.21 -3.53 9.41
N VAL A 124 -5.89 -3.48 9.58
CA VAL A 124 -5.16 -4.61 10.20
C VAL A 124 -5.41 -4.65 11.70
N CYS A 125 -4.98 -3.62 12.43
CA CYS A 125 -5.05 -3.64 13.89
C CYS A 125 -6.44 -3.26 14.44
N GLY A 126 -7.12 -2.29 13.80
CA GLY A 126 -8.41 -1.77 14.25
C GLY A 126 -9.55 -2.79 14.14
N MET A 127 -9.63 -3.53 13.01
CA MET A 127 -10.61 -4.60 12.85
C MET A 127 -10.28 -5.81 13.72
N ALA A 128 -9.01 -6.18 13.87
CA ALA A 128 -8.60 -7.27 14.77
C ALA A 128 -8.98 -7.02 16.24
N ARG A 129 -9.03 -5.75 16.65
CA ARG A 129 -9.50 -5.31 17.99
C ARG A 129 -11.02 -5.07 18.07
N LEU A 130 -11.78 -5.44 17.03
CA LEU A 130 -13.24 -5.27 16.95
C LEU A 130 -13.71 -3.83 17.20
N SER A 131 -12.94 -2.84 16.76
CA SER A 131 -13.32 -1.43 16.94
C SER A 131 -14.39 -1.03 15.91
N PRO A 132 -15.60 -0.61 16.34
CA PRO A 132 -16.68 -0.23 15.43
C PRO A 132 -16.28 0.97 14.54
N ARG A 133 -15.58 1.96 15.11
CA ARG A 133 -15.02 3.09 14.35
C ARG A 133 -14.11 2.61 13.22
N SER A 134 -13.25 1.63 13.48
CA SER A 134 -12.28 1.14 12.49
C SER A 134 -12.94 0.30 11.40
N ILE A 135 -13.98 -0.46 11.74
CA ILE A 135 -14.78 -1.21 10.78
C ILE A 135 -15.46 -0.23 9.82
N VAL A 136 -16.16 0.79 10.35
CA VAL A 136 -16.82 1.81 9.53
C VAL A 136 -15.81 2.53 8.62
N ALA A 137 -14.68 2.98 9.18
CA ALA A 137 -13.63 3.63 8.40
C ALA A 137 -13.12 2.74 7.25
N THR A 138 -12.85 1.46 7.53
CA THR A 138 -12.33 0.51 6.53
C THR A 138 -13.35 0.26 5.42
N ILE A 139 -14.63 0.07 5.76
CA ILE A 139 -15.71 -0.10 4.79
C ILE A 139 -15.82 1.13 3.88
N THR A 140 -15.82 2.34 4.45
CA THR A 140 -15.85 3.58 3.68
C THR A 140 -14.64 3.68 2.75
N PHE A 141 -13.41 3.42 3.23
CA PHE A 141 -12.21 3.43 2.40
C PHE A 141 -12.32 2.45 1.22
N MET A 142 -12.76 1.21 1.46
CA MET A 142 -12.84 0.19 0.42
C MET A 142 -13.91 0.51 -0.62
N ILE A 143 -15.09 0.99 -0.20
CA ILE A 143 -16.16 1.41 -1.11
C ILE A 143 -15.69 2.58 -1.98
N THR A 144 -15.16 3.65 -1.37
CA THR A 144 -14.69 4.82 -2.11
C THR A 144 -13.55 4.45 -3.06
N THR A 145 -12.59 3.63 -2.61
CA THR A 145 -11.49 3.17 -3.49
C THR A 145 -12.03 2.37 -4.67
N GLY A 146 -12.98 1.46 -4.43
CA GLY A 146 -13.63 0.69 -5.50
C GLY A 146 -14.33 1.59 -6.52
N ILE A 147 -15.10 2.57 -6.06
CA ILE A 147 -15.77 3.56 -6.92
C ILE A 147 -14.74 4.39 -7.71
N THR A 148 -13.70 4.91 -7.05
CA THR A 148 -12.66 5.71 -7.69
C THR A 148 -11.93 4.91 -8.76
N VAL A 149 -11.51 3.68 -8.47
CA VAL A 149 -10.85 2.81 -9.44
C VAL A 149 -11.78 2.48 -10.61
N TYR A 150 -13.05 2.20 -10.34
CA TYR A 150 -14.04 1.93 -11.38
C TYR A 150 -14.21 3.13 -12.32
N VAL A 151 -14.41 4.33 -11.78
CA VAL A 151 -14.54 5.56 -12.56
C VAL A 151 -13.27 5.83 -13.37
N MET A 152 -12.10 5.76 -12.73
CA MET A 152 -10.82 6.00 -13.39
C MET A 152 -10.57 5.04 -14.55
N ARG A 153 -10.80 3.74 -14.35
CA ARG A 153 -10.48 2.70 -15.34
C ARG A 153 -11.54 2.50 -16.41
N HIS A 154 -12.83 2.58 -16.07
CA HIS A 154 -13.92 2.25 -16.99
C HIS A 154 -14.65 3.46 -17.56
N VAL A 155 -14.77 4.55 -16.79
CA VAL A 155 -15.47 5.77 -17.27
C VAL A 155 -14.50 6.73 -17.94
N LEU A 156 -13.37 7.01 -17.30
CA LEU A 156 -12.36 7.95 -17.78
C LEU A 156 -11.26 7.29 -18.63
N SER A 157 -11.20 5.95 -18.66
CA SER A 157 -10.20 5.15 -19.40
C SER A 157 -8.74 5.54 -19.10
N VAL A 158 -8.46 6.02 -17.88
CA VAL A 158 -7.11 6.39 -17.43
C VAL A 158 -6.28 5.12 -17.28
N GLY A 159 -5.28 4.94 -18.15
CA GLY A 159 -4.39 3.78 -18.18
C GLY A 159 -4.59 2.81 -19.36
N ALA A 160 -5.48 3.11 -20.32
CA ALA A 160 -5.65 2.33 -21.56
C ALA A 160 -4.79 2.83 -22.74
N ALA A 161 -3.92 3.83 -22.53
CA ALA A 161 -3.14 4.48 -23.58
C ALA A 161 -1.70 3.94 -23.68
#